data_AF-A0A963U6G4-F1
#
_entry.id   AF-A0A963U6G4-F1
#
_cell.length_a   1.000
_cell.length_b   1.000
_cell.length_c   1.000
_cell.angle_alpha   90.00
_cell.angle_beta   90.00
_cell.angle_gamma   90.00
#
_symmetry.space_group_name_H-M   'P 1'
#
loop_
_entity.id
_entity.type
_entity.pdbx_description
1 polymer ?
#
loop_
_entity_poly.entity_id
_entity_poly.type
_entity_poly.pdbx_seq_one_letter_code
_entity_poly.pdbx_strand_id
1 'polypeptide(L)'
;MAGLIAQRFRSARALIAFVTLMSFTAGVVTYLRYDIVVHGLPLPIFTGLLYAALIGTAALFTSIALPALRAMIEAAAISRLGVATVSFGLPEFGQALQHSPMLSATVIVGGAILIRKFSEHPRARDWAPLRHLPSRQIAA
;
A
#
# COMPACT_ATOMS: atom_id res chain seq x y z
N MET A 1 -15.79 -22.39 12.16
CA MET A 1 -15.50 -21.10 11.48
C MET A 1 -14.20 -20.44 11.94
N ALA A 2 -13.89 -20.38 13.25
CA ALA A 2 -12.65 -19.76 13.76
C ALA A 2 -11.35 -20.34 13.14
N GLY A 3 -11.28 -21.65 12.89
CA GLY A 3 -10.11 -22.29 12.28
C GLY A 3 -9.81 -21.82 10.84
N LEU A 4 -10.85 -21.62 10.02
CA LEU A 4 -10.71 -21.10 8.65
C LEU A 4 -10.24 -19.64 8.64
N ILE A 5 -10.72 -18.83 9.58
CA ILE A 5 -10.30 -17.43 9.74
C ILE A 5 -8.83 -17.37 10.17
N ALA A 6 -8.41 -18.17 11.15
CA ALA A 6 -7.03 -18.23 11.61
C ALA A 6 -6.06 -18.73 10.51
N GLN A 7 -6.49 -19.66 9.65
CA GLN A 7 -5.71 -20.12 8.51
C GLN A 7 -5.61 -19.05 7.41
N ARG A 8 -6.71 -18.34 7.11
CA ARG A 8 -6.71 -17.19 6.19
C ARG A 8 -5.84 -16.05 6.70
N PHE A 9 -5.82 -15.80 8.00
CA PHE A 9 -4.97 -14.79 8.63
C PHE A 9 -3.50 -15.16 8.53
N ARG A 10 -3.13 -16.40 8.86
CA ARG A 10 -1.74 -16.87 8.76
C ARG A 10 -1.20 -16.79 7.33
N SER A 11 -2.01 -17.19 6.34
CA SER A 11 -1.64 -17.07 4.92
C SER A 11 -1.54 -15.62 4.46
N ALA A 12 -2.38 -14.71 4.96
CA ALA A 12 -2.35 -13.29 4.61
C ALA A 12 -1.36 -12.44 5.43
N ARG A 13 -0.71 -12.99 6.46
CA ARG A 13 0.14 -12.22 7.39
C ARG A 13 1.25 -11.45 6.68
N ALA A 14 1.93 -12.09 5.72
CA ALA A 14 2.99 -11.45 4.95
C ALA A 14 2.47 -10.28 4.10
N LEU A 15 1.31 -10.45 3.45
CA LEU A 15 0.64 -9.41 2.68
C LEU A 15 0.24 -8.23 3.58
N ILE A 16 -0.39 -8.50 4.73
CA ILE A 16 -0.83 -7.47 5.67
C ILE A 16 0.37 -6.69 6.19
N ALA A 17 1.44 -7.39 6.61
CA ALA A 17 2.66 -6.75 7.08
C ALA A 17 3.30 -5.87 5.98
N PHE A 18 3.38 -6.39 4.75
CA PHE A 18 3.89 -5.65 3.60
C PHE A 18 3.08 -4.37 3.34
N VAL A 19 1.75 -4.50 3.20
CA VAL A 19 0.85 -3.37 2.90
C VAL A 19 0.90 -2.33 4.01
N THR A 20 0.96 -2.78 5.27
CA THR A 20 1.06 -1.90 6.45
C THR A 20 2.37 -1.11 6.43
N LEU A 21 3.50 -1.79 6.20
CA LEU A 21 4.82 -1.17 6.14
C LEU A 21 4.95 -0.19 4.97
N MET A 22 4.45 -0.56 3.79
CA MET A 22 4.42 0.34 2.63
C MET A 22 3.56 1.57 2.90
N SER A 23 2.42 1.40 3.56
CA SER A 23 1.52 2.50 3.90
C SER A 23 2.12 3.43 4.96
N PHE A 24 2.77 2.87 5.97
CA PHE A 24 3.56 3.64 6.94
C PHE A 24 4.61 4.50 6.23
N THR A 25 5.43 3.85 5.39
CA THR A 25 6.51 4.51 4.65
C THR A 25 5.96 5.60 3.74
N ALA A 26 4.86 5.35 3.03
CA ALA A 26 4.21 6.34 2.19
C ALA A 26 3.73 7.56 3.00
N GLY A 27 3.14 7.34 4.18
CA GLY A 27 2.73 8.42 5.09
C GLY A 27 3.92 9.26 5.55
N VAL A 28 4.99 8.61 6.01
CA VAL A 28 6.24 9.29 6.43
C VAL A 28 6.81 10.11 5.27
N VAL A 29 7.01 9.52 4.10
CA VAL A 29 7.62 10.18 2.94
C VAL A 29 6.80 11.38 2.48
N THR A 30 5.47 11.27 2.47
CA THR A 30 4.57 12.36 2.05
C THR A 30 4.72 13.59 2.94
N TYR A 31 4.96 13.39 4.23
CA TYR A 31 5.01 14.47 5.22
C TYR A 31 6.41 14.82 5.69
N LEU A 32 7.45 14.13 5.22
CA LEU A 32 8.83 14.28 5.68
C LEU A 32 9.37 15.72 5.60
N ARG A 33 8.83 16.50 4.66
CA ARG A 33 9.20 17.91 4.44
C ARG A 33 8.59 18.90 5.45
N TYR A 34 7.62 18.48 6.26
CA TYR A 34 6.94 19.34 7.20
C TYR A 34 7.52 19.16 8.59
N ASP A 35 8.11 20.23 9.14
CA ASP A 35 8.64 20.25 10.50
C ASP A 35 7.56 20.63 11.51
N ILE A 36 6.51 19.81 11.57
CA ILE A 36 5.36 19.98 12.46
C ILE A 36 5.36 18.85 13.49
N VAL A 37 4.98 19.16 14.72
CA VAL A 37 4.83 18.17 15.81
C VAL A 37 3.37 18.09 16.22
N VAL A 38 2.85 16.88 16.36
CA VAL A 38 1.48 16.58 16.78
C VAL A 38 1.53 15.64 17.97
N HIS A 39 0.96 16.05 19.11
CA HIS A 39 1.00 15.26 20.36
C HIS A 39 2.40 14.78 20.79
N GLY A 40 3.44 15.60 20.55
CA GLY A 40 4.83 15.26 20.88
C GLY A 40 5.52 14.32 19.89
N LEU A 41 4.86 13.94 18.80
CA LEU A 41 5.43 13.16 17.71
C LEU A 41 5.65 14.02 16.45
N PRO A 42 6.75 13.83 15.71
CA PRO A 42 6.90 14.41 14.38
C PRO A 42 5.72 14.03 13.48
N LEU A 43 5.16 15.00 12.76
CA LEU A 43 4.05 14.82 11.83
C LEU A 43 4.26 13.65 10.86
N PRO A 44 5.47 13.41 10.28
CA PRO A 44 5.69 12.26 9.41
C PRO A 44 5.45 10.92 10.10
N ILE A 45 5.86 10.80 11.37
CA ILE A 45 5.68 9.58 12.15
C ILE A 45 4.21 9.41 12.51
N PHE A 46 3.56 10.49 12.95
CA PHE A 46 2.14 10.46 13.30
C PHE A 46 1.26 10.04 12.10
N THR A 47 1.46 10.67 10.93
CA THR A 47 0.70 10.33 9.72
C THR A 47 1.04 8.94 9.20
N GLY A 48 2.31 8.54 9.27
CA GLY A 48 2.75 7.17 8.96
C GLY A 48 2.03 6.13 9.81
N LEU A 49 1.97 6.33 11.13
CA LEU A 49 1.25 5.43 12.05
C LEU A 49 -0.25 5.39 11.77
N LEU A 50 -0.87 6.55 11.50
CA LEU A 50 -2.29 6.64 11.16
C LEU A 50 -2.59 5.86 9.87
N TYR A 51 -1.76 6.02 8.84
CA TYR A 51 -1.88 5.29 7.58
C TYR A 51 -1.69 3.79 7.78
N ALA A 52 -0.69 3.39 8.57
CA ALA A 52 -0.44 1.99 8.90
C ALA A 52 -1.65 1.35 9.58
N ALA A 53 -2.23 2.02 10.58
CA ALA A 53 -3.38 1.54 11.32
C ALA A 53 -4.62 1.40 10.44
N LEU A 54 -4.99 2.46 9.70
CA LEU A 54 -6.19 2.47 8.88
C LEU A 54 -6.08 1.51 7.69
N ILE A 55 -4.97 1.59 6.93
CA ILE A 55 -4.79 0.78 5.73
C ILE A 55 -4.47 -0.66 6.08
N GLY A 56 -3.68 -0.92 7.12
CA GLY A 56 -3.42 -2.28 7.61
C GLY A 56 -4.71 -2.97 8.07
N THR A 57 -5.57 -2.26 8.79
CA THR A 57 -6.89 -2.77 9.19
C THR A 57 -7.78 -3.03 7.99
N ALA A 58 -7.86 -2.09 7.03
CA ALA A 58 -8.62 -2.29 5.80
C ALA A 58 -8.10 -3.50 5.01
N ALA A 59 -6.79 -3.64 4.84
CA ALA A 59 -6.15 -4.77 4.16
C ALA A 59 -6.46 -6.09 4.86
N LEU A 60 -6.45 -6.12 6.20
CA LEU A 60 -6.87 -7.27 6.99
C LEU A 60 -8.31 -7.66 6.65
N PHE A 61 -9.27 -6.73 6.78
CA PHE A 61 -10.68 -7.00 6.48
C PHE A 61 -10.89 -7.47 5.04
N THR A 62 -10.31 -6.78 4.06
CA THR A 62 -10.43 -7.15 2.65
C THR A 62 -9.78 -8.51 2.36
N SER A 63 -8.64 -8.84 3.00
CA SER A 63 -7.97 -10.13 2.79
C SER A 63 -8.77 -11.34 3.32
N ILE A 64 -9.64 -11.11 4.30
CA ILE A 64 -10.55 -12.11 4.88
C ILE A 64 -11.83 -12.23 4.04
N ALA A 65 -12.44 -11.08 3.71
CA ALA A 65 -13.72 -11.01 3.00
C ALA A 65 -13.58 -11.30 1.50
N LEU A 66 -12.55 -10.75 0.85
CA LEU A 66 -12.36 -10.75 -0.60
C LEU A 66 -10.92 -11.17 -0.96
N PRO A 67 -10.57 -12.46 -0.81
CA PRO A 67 -9.21 -12.95 -1.06
C PRO A 67 -8.74 -12.77 -2.51
N ALA A 68 -9.67 -12.70 -3.49
CA ALA A 68 -9.34 -12.44 -4.89
C ALA A 68 -8.73 -11.05 -5.13
N LEU A 69 -8.89 -10.11 -4.18
CA LEU A 69 -8.35 -8.75 -4.29
C LEU A 69 -6.94 -8.60 -3.71
N ARG A 70 -6.34 -9.66 -3.14
CA ARG A 70 -5.02 -9.59 -2.48
C ARG A 70 -3.92 -8.97 -3.37
N ALA A 71 -3.85 -9.39 -4.63
CA ALA A 71 -2.91 -8.82 -5.60
C ALA A 71 -3.19 -7.34 -5.91
N MET A 72 -4.45 -6.92 -5.86
CA MET A 72 -4.83 -5.51 -6.04
C MET A 72 -4.42 -4.65 -4.86
N ILE A 73 -4.61 -5.16 -3.63
CA ILE A 73 -4.22 -4.46 -2.39
C ILE A 73 -2.71 -4.24 -2.39
N GLU A 74 -1.95 -5.26 -2.79
CA GLU A 74 -0.50 -5.16 -2.93
C GLU A 74 -0.09 -4.12 -3.97
N ALA A 75 -0.67 -4.18 -5.17
CA ALA A 75 -0.40 -3.20 -6.22
C ALA A 75 -0.77 -1.77 -5.80
N ALA A 76 -1.85 -1.58 -5.04
CA ALA A 76 -2.25 -0.30 -4.50
C ALA A 76 -1.27 0.24 -3.45
N ALA A 77 -0.73 -0.63 -2.60
CA ALA A 77 0.30 -0.25 -1.63
C ALA A 77 1.60 0.20 -2.33
N ILE A 78 2.04 -0.53 -3.35
CA ILE A 78 3.21 -0.16 -4.17
C ILE A 78 2.96 1.16 -4.90
N SER A 79 1.79 1.30 -5.54
CA SER A 79 1.38 2.53 -6.22
C SER A 79 1.41 3.73 -5.28
N ARG A 80 0.84 3.58 -4.07
CA ARG A 80 0.81 4.64 -3.06
C ARG A 80 2.21 5.06 -2.62
N LEU A 81 3.12 4.12 -2.42
CA LEU A 81 4.51 4.44 -2.10
C LEU A 81 5.20 5.17 -3.27
N GLY A 82 4.95 4.74 -4.50
CA GLY A 82 5.44 5.43 -5.70
C GLY A 82 4.95 6.87 -5.77
N VAL A 83 3.65 7.09 -5.57
CA VAL A 83 3.03 8.43 -5.52
C VAL A 83 3.63 9.29 -4.42
N ALA A 84 3.83 8.74 -3.22
CA ALA A 84 4.46 9.46 -2.11
C ALA A 84 5.90 9.86 -2.45
N THR A 85 6.66 8.96 -3.07
CA THR A 85 8.05 9.22 -3.52
C THR A 85 8.10 10.32 -4.58
N VAL A 86 7.20 10.26 -5.57
CA VAL A 86 7.08 11.30 -6.60
C VAL A 86 6.66 12.63 -5.97
N SER A 87 5.73 12.62 -5.02
CA SER A 87 5.27 13.83 -4.30
C SER A 87 6.35 14.47 -3.44
N PHE A 88 7.31 13.68 -2.97
CA PHE A 88 8.49 14.16 -2.27
C PHE A 88 9.45 14.87 -3.23
N GLY A 89 9.69 14.29 -4.41
CA GLY A 89 10.54 14.90 -5.45
C GLY A 89 9.91 16.09 -6.20
N LEU A 90 8.58 16.11 -6.32
CA LEU A 90 7.80 17.15 -7.00
C LEU A 90 6.74 17.74 -6.05
N PRO A 91 7.06 18.83 -5.33
CA PRO A 91 6.18 19.39 -4.31
C PRO A 91 4.82 19.83 -4.83
N GLU A 92 4.76 20.42 -6.03
CA GLU A 92 3.52 20.88 -6.67
C GLU A 92 2.53 19.74 -6.91
N PHE A 93 3.05 18.58 -7.35
CA PHE A 93 2.24 17.37 -7.52
C PHE A 93 1.69 16.88 -6.19
N GLY A 94 2.53 16.87 -5.14
CA GLY A 94 2.10 16.50 -3.79
C GLY A 94 1.01 17.42 -3.23
N GLN A 95 1.10 18.73 -3.49
CA GLN A 95 0.06 19.67 -3.06
C GLN A 95 -1.25 19.47 -3.84
N ALA A 96 -1.18 19.28 -5.16
CA ALA A 96 -2.37 18.99 -5.97
C ALA A 96 -3.11 17.74 -5.51
N LEU A 97 -2.37 16.70 -5.11
CA LEU A 97 -2.92 15.47 -4.53
C LEU A 97 -3.59 15.69 -3.17
N GLN A 98 -3.06 16.58 -2.33
CA GLN A 98 -3.64 16.90 -1.02
C GLN A 98 -4.93 17.72 -1.15
N HIS A 99 -5.01 18.60 -2.14
CA HIS A 99 -6.20 19.42 -2.38
C HIS A 99 -7.32 18.68 -3.13
N SER A 100 -7.01 17.58 -3.82
CA SER A 100 -7.99 16.78 -4.55
C SER A 100 -7.94 15.30 -4.16
N PRO A 101 -8.78 14.87 -3.18
CA PRO A 101 -8.88 13.46 -2.78
C PRO A 101 -9.23 12.53 -3.95
N MET A 102 -10.03 13.02 -4.90
CA MET A 102 -10.42 12.27 -6.09
C MET A 102 -9.24 12.06 -7.04
N LEU A 103 -8.37 13.05 -7.21
CA LEU A 103 -7.14 12.93 -8.00
C LEU A 103 -6.20 11.93 -7.33
N SER A 104 -6.03 12.02 -6.01
CA SER A 104 -5.21 11.07 -5.24
C SER A 104 -5.70 9.63 -5.37
N ALA A 105 -7.00 9.39 -5.22
CA ALA A 105 -7.59 8.08 -5.43
C ALA A 105 -7.36 7.59 -6.88
N THR A 106 -7.57 8.45 -7.87
CA THR A 106 -7.42 8.09 -9.29
C THR A 106 -5.99 7.71 -9.62
N VAL A 107 -5.00 8.47 -9.16
CA VAL A 107 -3.58 8.17 -9.41
C VAL A 107 -3.18 6.88 -8.71
N ILE A 108 -3.57 6.69 -7.45
CA ILE A 108 -3.21 5.49 -6.70
C ILE A 108 -3.87 4.25 -7.32
N VAL A 109 -5.17 4.30 -7.61
CA VAL A 109 -5.91 3.16 -8.20
C VAL A 109 -5.47 2.91 -9.64
N GLY A 110 -5.31 3.96 -10.45
CA GLY A 110 -4.79 3.85 -11.82
C GLY A 110 -3.39 3.24 -11.88
N GLY A 111 -2.49 3.69 -11.01
CA GLY A 111 -1.16 3.09 -10.85
C GLY A 111 -1.22 1.63 -10.41
N ALA A 112 -2.13 1.29 -9.50
CA ALA A 112 -2.34 -0.10 -9.06
C ALA A 112 -2.80 -1.01 -10.22
N ILE A 113 -3.72 -0.52 -11.06
CA ILE A 113 -4.17 -1.24 -12.26
C ILE A 113 -3.00 -1.49 -13.21
N LEU A 114 -2.18 -0.47 -13.46
CA LEU A 114 -1.01 -0.58 -14.33
C LEU A 114 0.02 -1.58 -13.79
N ILE A 115 0.35 -1.51 -12.49
CA ILE A 115 1.26 -2.45 -11.82
C ILE A 115 0.72 -3.88 -11.93
N ARG A 116 -0.59 -4.06 -11.72
CA ARG A 116 -1.23 -5.37 -11.82
C ARG A 116 -1.18 -5.91 -13.25
N LYS A 117 -1.58 -5.11 -14.23
CA LYS A 117 -1.55 -5.48 -15.65
C LYS A 117 -0.13 -5.82 -16.11
N PHE A 118 0.87 -5.08 -15.64
CA PHE A 118 2.27 -5.38 -15.92
C PHE A 118 2.71 -6.70 -15.27
N SER A 119 2.30 -6.96 -14.03
CA SER A 119 2.63 -8.18 -13.28
C SER A 119 1.98 -9.44 -13.84
N GLU A 120 0.88 -9.30 -14.57
CA GLU A 120 0.17 -10.37 -15.29
C GLU A 120 0.81 -10.68 -16.67
N HIS A 121 1.69 -9.82 -17.18
CA HIS A 121 2.33 -10.01 -18.47
C HIS A 121 3.32 -11.21 -18.43
N PRO A 122 3.32 -12.11 -19.44
CA PRO A 122 4.14 -13.33 -19.43
C PRO A 122 5.64 -13.06 -19.17
N ARG A 123 6.20 -12.02 -19.78
CA ARG A 123 7.60 -11.59 -19.59
C ARG A 123 7.92 -11.08 -18.17
N ALA A 124 6.94 -10.55 -17.46
CA ALA A 124 7.10 -10.09 -16.08
C ALA A 124 6.95 -11.24 -15.06
N ARG A 125 6.51 -12.42 -15.51
CA ARG A 125 6.45 -13.61 -14.64
C ARG A 125 7.82 -14.01 -14.12
N ASP A 126 8.84 -13.86 -14.98
CA ASP A 126 10.22 -14.27 -14.70
C ASP A 126 11.05 -13.20 -13.98
N TRP A 127 10.53 -11.97 -13.86
CA TRP A 127 11.22 -10.89 -13.17
C TRP A 127 11.43 -11.24 -11.69
N ALA A 128 12.70 -11.31 -11.27
CA ALA A 128 13.11 -11.62 -9.91
C ALA A 128 12.36 -10.84 -8.81
N PRO A 129 12.18 -9.51 -8.89
CA PRO A 129 11.49 -8.77 -7.82
C PRO A 129 10.01 -9.16 -7.67
N LEU A 130 9.34 -9.57 -8.75
CA LEU A 130 7.92 -9.95 -8.72
C LEU A 130 7.69 -11.36 -8.13
N ARG A 131 8.73 -12.21 -8.04
CA ARG A 131 8.61 -13.56 -7.44
C ARG A 131 8.44 -13.50 -5.92
N HIS A 132 8.92 -12.44 -5.27
CA HIS A 132 8.90 -12.29 -3.82
C HIS A 132 7.61 -11.64 -3.29
N LEU A 133 6.68 -11.27 -4.17
CA LEU A 133 5.42 -10.67 -3.80
C LEU A 133 4.56 -11.63 -2.96
N PRO A 134 4.08 -11.23 -1.76
CA PRO A 134 3.24 -12.09 -0.93
C PRO A 134 2.00 -12.64 -1.65
N SER A 135 1.41 -11.90 -2.59
CA SER A 135 0.25 -12.42 -3.34
C SER A 135 0.57 -13.64 -4.20
N ARG A 136 1.81 -13.79 -4.69
CA ARG A 136 2.22 -14.96 -5.49
C ARG A 136 2.53 -16.18 -4.62
N GLN A 137 3.01 -15.98 -3.39
CA GLN A 137 3.28 -17.07 -2.45
C GLN A 137 2.00 -17.72 -1.90
N ILE A 138 0.88 -17.00 -1.90
CA ILE A 138 -0.41 -17.50 -1.39
C ILE A 138 -1.22 -18.23 -2.48
N ALA A 139 -0.83 -18.09 -3.75
CA ALA A 139 -1.49 -18.73 -4.90
C ALA A 139 -0.81 -20.04 -5.36
N ALA A 140 0.38 -20.34 -4.81
CA ALA A 140 1.11 -21.60 -5.00
C ALA A 140 0.75 -22.57 -3.87
#